data_AF-A0A7W8BX05-F1
#
_entry.id   AF-A0A7W8BX05-F1
#
_cell.length_a   1.000
_cell.length_b   1.000
_cell.length_c   1.000
_cell.angle_alpha   90.00
_cell.angle_beta   90.00
_cell.angle_gamma   90.00
#
_symmetry.space_group_name_H-M   'P 1'
#
loop_
_entity.id
_entity.type
_entity.pdbx_description
1 polymer ?
#
loop_
_entity_poly.entity_id
_entity_poly.type
_entity_poly.pdbx_seq_one_letter_code
_entity_poly.pdbx_strand_id
1 'polypeptide(L)' 'MPMPEVARRAGFGSEVKMRRHFASRLATSPRAYRAAFSTRASVSELAGSNPIAR' A
#
# COMPACT_ATOMS: atom_id res chain seq x y z
N MET A 1 5.05 6.03 4.21
CA MET A 1 4.18 7.18 3.88
C MET A 1 2.76 6.69 3.65
N PRO A 2 1.74 7.30 4.28
CA PRO A 2 0.33 6.97 4.01
C PRO A 2 -0.07 7.41 2.59
N MET A 3 -1.00 6.68 1.97
CA MET A 3 -1.40 6.89 0.57
C MET A 3 -1.96 8.29 0.25
N PRO A 4 -2.73 8.95 1.14
CA PRO A 4 -3.17 10.33 0.90
C PRO A 4 -2.00 11.30 0.67
N GLU A 5 -0.87 11.08 1.36
CA GLU A 5 0.31 11.93 1.19
C GLU A 5 1.11 11.64 -0.06
N VAL A 6 1.12 10.39 -0.49
CA VAL A 6 1.64 10.04 -1.82
C VAL A 6 0.80 10.78 -2.88
N ALA A 7 -0.53 10.78 -2.75
CA ALA A 7 -1.42 11.45 -3.70
C ALA A 7 -1.23 12.97 -3.72
N ARG A 8 -1.08 13.62 -2.55
CA ARG A 8 -0.79 15.06 -2.48
C ARG A 8 0.55 15.40 -3.10
N ARG A 9 1.62 14.68 -2.76
CA ARG A 9 2.97 14.92 -3.30
C ARG A 9 3.08 14.64 -4.79
N ALA A 10 2.30 13.70 -5.31
CA ALA A 10 2.26 13.38 -6.74
C ALA A 10 1.29 14.27 -7.55
N GLY A 11 0.63 15.26 -6.93
CA GLY A 11 -0.22 16.23 -7.61
C GLY A 11 -1.67 15.81 -7.87
N PHE A 12 -2.13 14.68 -7.31
CA PHE A 12 -3.52 14.21 -7.51
C PHE A 12 -4.54 14.93 -6.60
N GLY A 13 -4.08 15.49 -5.48
CA GLY A 13 -4.94 16.15 -4.49
C GLY A 13 -5.82 15.20 -3.65
N SER A 14 -6.09 13.97 -4.10
CA SER A 14 -6.77 12.94 -3.31
C SER A 14 -6.35 11.51 -3.70
N GLU A 15 -6.41 10.60 -2.73
CA GLU A 15 -6.11 9.18 -2.93
C GLU A 15 -7.06 8.52 -3.95
N VAL A 16 -8.33 8.94 -4.00
CA VAL A 16 -9.33 8.39 -4.91
C VAL A 16 -8.99 8.73 -6.37
N LYS A 17 -8.60 9.97 -6.67
CA LYS A 17 -8.18 10.40 -8.02
C LYS A 17 -6.93 9.65 -8.46
N MET A 18 -5.93 9.55 -7.57
CA MET A 18 -4.71 8.76 -7.80
C MET A 18 -5.05 7.29 -8.11
N ARG A 19 -5.91 6.66 -7.31
CA ARG A 19 -6.28 5.24 -7.49
C ARG A 19 -6.94 5.00 -8.85
N ARG A 20 -7.87 5.87 -9.26
CA ARG A 20 -8.52 5.77 -10.57
C ARG A 20 -7.50 5.87 -11.70
N HIS A 21 -6.64 6.89 -11.68
CA HIS A 21 -5.60 7.05 -12.69
C HIS A 21 -4.66 5.84 -12.76
N PHE A 22 -4.24 5.34 -11.60
CA PHE A 22 -3.36 4.18 -11.50
C PHE A 22 -4.02 2.92 -12.07
N ALA A 23 -5.29 2.66 -11.74
CA ALA A 23 -6.03 1.52 -12.27
C ALA A 23 -6.19 1.61 -13.79
N SER A 24 -6.49 2.80 -14.33
CA SER A 24 -6.60 3.00 -15.78
C SER A 24 -5.29 2.78 -16.53
N ARG A 25 -4.13 3.09 -15.92
CA ARG A 25 -2.83 3.01 -16.60
C ARG A 25 -2.07 1.70 -16.35
N LEU A 26 -2.20 1.14 -15.15
CA LEU A 26 -1.37 0.02 -14.67
C LEU A 26 -2.20 -1.21 -14.29
N ALA A 27 -3.53 -1.15 -14.46
CA ALA A 27 -4.46 -2.25 -14.14
C ALA A 27 -4.30 -2.82 -12.71
N THR A 28 -3.82 -2.00 -11.77
CA THR A 28 -3.63 -2.38 -10.38
C THR A 28 -3.91 -1.19 -9.45
N SER A 29 -3.92 -1.42 -8.14
CA SER A 29 -4.10 -0.35 -7.15
C SER A 29 -2.75 0.11 -6.59
N PRO A 30 -2.60 1.39 -6.17
CA PRO A 30 -1.37 1.88 -5.54
C PRO A 30 -0.97 1.09 -4.29
N ARG A 31 -1.94 0.56 -3.52
CA ARG A 31 -1.69 -0.26 -2.33
C ARG A 31 -1.15 -1.64 -2.71
N ALA A 32 -1.76 -2.32 -3.68
CA ALA A 32 -1.30 -3.62 -4.17
C ALA A 32 0.09 -3.52 -4.82
N TYR A 33 0.29 -2.49 -5.65
CA TYR A 33 1.59 -2.16 -6.21
C TYR A 33 2.62 -1.94 -5.11
N ARG A 34 2.31 -1.10 -4.11
CA ARG A 34 3.23 -0.88 -2.99
C ARG A 34 3.55 -2.16 -2.22
N ALA A 35 2.57 -3.03 -1.98
CA ALA A 35 2.79 -4.30 -1.27
C ALA A 35 3.76 -5.20 -2.06
N ALA A 36 3.55 -5.36 -3.37
CA ALA A 36 4.40 -6.18 -4.23
C ALA A 36 5.86 -5.70 -4.29
N PHE A 37 6.08 -4.39 -4.19
CA PHE A 37 7.42 -3.78 -4.26
C PHE A 37 7.99 -3.38 -2.89
N SER A 38 7.34 -3.72 -1.77
CA SER A 38 7.84 -3.37 -0.44
C SER A 38 8.74 -4.48 0.13
N THR A 39 10.05 -4.27 0.04
CA THR A 39 11.10 -5.18 0.53
C THR A 39 11.11 -5.41 2.07
N ARG A 40 10.20 -4.78 2.84
CA ARG A 40 10.09 -4.94 4.31
C ARG A 40 8.66 -5.18 4.83
N ALA A 41 7.70 -5.55 3.99
CA ALA A 41 6.31 -5.70 4.43
C ALA A 41 5.94 -7.11 4.97
N SER A 42 6.89 -8.05 5.09
CA SER A 42 6.67 -9.38 5.69
C SER A 42 7.17 -9.51 7.12
N VAL A 43 7.16 -8.42 7.92
CA VAL A 43 7.57 -8.48 9.34
C VAL A 43 6.42 -8.20 10.32
N SER A 44 5.23 -7.83 9.84
CA SER A 44 4.08 -7.57 10.73
C SER A 44 3.21 -8.81 10.98
N GLU A 45 3.26 -9.85 10.14
CA GLU A 45 2.54 -11.12 10.35
C GLU A 45 3.28 -12.10 11.28
N LEU A 46 4.62 -12.01 11.35
CA LEU A 46 5.43 -12.79 12.30
C LEU A 46 5.38 -12.26 13.74
N ALA A 47 4.88 -11.05 13.96
CA ALA A 47 4.75 -10.45 15.29
C ALA A 47 3.38 -10.73 15.96
N GLY A 48 2.42 -11.32 15.23
CA GLY A 48 1.07 -11.60 15.73
C GLY A 48 0.78 -13.05 16.12
N SER A 49 1.59 -14.01 15.66
CA SER A 49 1.45 -15.42 16.05
C SER A 49 2.41 -15.73 17.18
N ASN A 50 2.01 -15.47 18.41
CA ASN A 50 2.66 -16.03 19.60
C ASN A 50 2.08 -17.45 19.83
N PRO A 51 2.82 -18.54 19.58
CA PRO A 51 2.37 -19.88 19.91
C PRO A 51 2.81 -20.19 21.35
N ILE A 52 2.12 -19.65 22.34
CA ILE A 52 2.32 -20.07 23.74
C ILE A 52 0.96 -20.31 24.38
N ALA A 53 0.43 -21.50 24.12
CA ALA A 53 -0.48 -22.21 25.00
C ALA A 53 -0.24 -23.71 24.77
N ARG A 54 0.67 -24.29 25.56
CA ARG A 54 0.81 -25.74 25.75
C ARG A 54 0.81 -26.00 27.25
#